data_AF-A0A3C1HXP4-F1
#
_entry.id   AF-A0A3C1HXP4-F1
#
_cell.length_a   1.000
_cell.length_b   1.000
_cell.length_c   1.000
_cell.angle_alpha   90.00
_cell.angle_beta   90.00
_cell.angle_gamma   90.00
#
_symmetry.space_group_name_H-M   'P 1'
#
loop_
_entity.id
_entity.type
_entity.pdbx_description
1 polymer ?
#
loop_
_entity_poly.entity_id
_entity_poly.type
_entity_poly.pdbx_seq_one_letter_code
_entity_poly.pdbx_strand_id
1 'polypeptide(L)'
;MLLIICIVIFTLSIGVNIYCFGKWFFFDQWYEPTDEEQIILSEMVQKTVESEAYQRLSETEDIIAIDSGIDRAKGGVFPYYFGVSVKTNKQTYLFSCSDEKCTTLTNEGWTYSIYKDESPRLPFNLE
;
A
#
# COMPACT_ATOMS: atom_id res chain seq x y z
N MET A 1 -18.63 41.80 15.45
CA MET A 1 -17.38 41.53 14.71
C MET A 1 -16.51 40.50 15.43
N LEU A 2 -16.07 40.74 16.68
CA LEU A 2 -15.22 39.80 17.44
C LEU A 2 -15.86 38.41 17.64
N LEU A 3 -17.15 38.36 18.01
CA LEU A 3 -17.89 37.10 18.19
C LEU A 3 -17.90 36.23 16.93
N ILE A 4 -18.12 36.84 15.75
CA ILE A 4 -18.17 36.14 14.46
C ILE A 4 -16.80 35.54 14.15
N ILE A 5 -15.73 36.30 14.39
CA ILE A 5 -14.35 35.82 14.21
C ILE A 5 -14.07 34.63 15.15
N CYS A 6 -14.47 34.70 16.42
CA CYS A 6 -14.31 33.59 17.36
C CYS A 6 -15.06 32.33 16.91
N ILE A 7 -16.30 32.49 16.41
CA ILE A 7 -17.10 31.36 15.89
C ILE A 7 -16.41 30.72 14.68
N VAL A 8 -15.92 31.52 13.73
CA VAL A 8 -15.22 31.01 12.54
C VAL A 8 -13.96 30.24 12.93
N ILE A 9 -13.12 30.81 13.81
CA ILE A 9 -11.89 30.13 14.29
C ILE A 9 -12.24 28.82 15.01
N PHE A 10 -13.27 28.83 15.85
CA PHE A 10 -13.72 27.64 16.56
C PHE A 10 -14.20 26.55 15.60
N THR A 11 -15.00 26.90 14.59
CA THR A 11 -15.46 25.94 13.58
C THR A 11 -14.33 25.35 12.75
N LEU A 12 -13.34 26.16 12.34
CA LEU A 12 -12.16 25.69 11.63
C LEU A 12 -11.31 24.77 12.52
N SER A 13 -11.11 25.14 13.78
CA SER A 13 -10.38 24.32 14.76
C SER A 13 -11.03 22.95 14.93
N ILE A 14 -12.35 22.89 15.11
CA ILE A 14 -13.10 21.62 15.19
C ILE A 14 -12.91 20.82 13.90
N GLY A 15 -13.09 21.46 12.73
CA GLY A 15 -12.96 20.79 11.44
C GLY A 15 -11.59 20.14 11.25
N VAL A 16 -10.51 20.86 11.56
CA VAL A 16 -9.14 20.34 11.47
C VAL A 16 -8.92 19.19 12.45
N ASN A 17 -9.38 19.31 13.70
CA ASN A 17 -9.22 18.25 14.69
C ASN A 17 -9.97 16.98 14.31
N ILE A 18 -11.22 17.09 13.82
CA ILE A 18 -12.00 15.94 13.34
C ILE A 18 -11.31 15.29 12.15
N TYR A 19 -10.80 16.09 11.20
CA TYR A 19 -10.07 15.57 10.05
C TYR A 19 -8.80 14.82 10.46
N CYS A 20 -7.96 15.42 11.32
CA CYS A 20 -6.73 14.78 11.78
C CYS A 20 -7.01 13.50 12.56
N PHE A 21 -7.99 13.52 13.46
CA PHE A 21 -8.39 12.33 14.21
C PHE A 21 -8.92 11.23 13.28
N GLY A 22 -9.77 11.61 12.31
CA GLY A 22 -10.30 10.68 11.31
C GLY A 22 -9.21 10.05 10.45
N LYS A 23 -8.28 10.86 9.91
CA LYS A 23 -7.14 10.36 9.13
C LYS A 23 -6.31 9.38 9.96
N TRP A 24 -5.94 9.77 11.17
CA TRP A 24 -5.12 8.94 12.04
C TRP A 24 -5.80 7.61 12.39
N PHE A 25 -7.07 7.65 12.81
CA PHE A 25 -7.79 6.48 13.28
C PHE A 25 -8.18 5.51 12.16
N PHE A 26 -8.57 6.02 10.98
CA PHE A 26 -9.05 5.18 9.88
C PHE A 26 -7.97 4.80 8.87
N PHE A 27 -6.92 5.61 8.70
CA PHE A 27 -5.89 5.37 7.68
C PHE A 27 -4.54 5.08 8.31
N ASP A 28 -3.98 6.03 9.05
CA ASP A 28 -2.58 5.95 9.47
C ASP A 28 -2.35 4.71 10.36
N GLN A 29 -3.26 4.46 11.30
CA GLN A 29 -3.18 3.30 12.19
C GLN A 29 -3.27 1.95 11.45
N TRP A 30 -3.98 1.87 10.32
CA TRP A 30 -4.31 0.59 9.68
C TRP A 30 -3.46 0.27 8.45
N TYR A 31 -2.98 1.29 7.74
CA TYR A 31 -2.33 1.11 6.43
C TYR A 31 -0.97 1.79 6.31
N GLU A 32 -0.65 2.74 7.21
CA GLU A 32 0.65 3.41 7.20
C GLU A 32 1.66 2.57 8.00
N PRO A 33 2.81 2.21 7.42
CA PRO A 33 3.89 1.55 8.14
C PRO A 33 4.61 2.56 9.06
N THR A 34 5.03 2.09 10.23
CA THR A 34 6.03 2.78 11.06
C THR A 34 7.42 2.65 10.44
N ASP A 35 8.38 3.44 10.92
CA ASP A 35 9.77 3.41 10.42
C ASP A 35 10.40 2.00 10.52
N GLU A 36 10.14 1.27 11.61
CA GLU A 36 10.64 -0.10 11.80
C GLU A 36 9.99 -1.08 10.81
N GLU A 37 8.67 -0.96 10.62
CA GLU A 37 7.95 -1.81 9.67
C GLU A 37 8.33 -1.48 8.22
N GLN A 38 8.73 -0.24 7.91
CA GLN A 38 9.24 0.13 6.60
C GLN A 38 10.59 -0.54 6.29
N ILE A 39 11.43 -0.76 7.29
CA ILE A 39 12.65 -1.55 7.15
C ILE A 39 12.28 -3.00 6.80
N ILE A 40 11.31 -3.59 7.52
CA ILE A 40 10.83 -4.95 7.26
C ILE A 40 10.24 -5.08 5.85
N LEU A 41 9.43 -4.11 5.41
CA LEU A 41 8.91 -4.07 4.03
C LEU A 41 10.04 -4.03 3.00
N SER A 42 11.12 -3.28 3.27
CA SER A 42 12.28 -3.20 2.38
C SER A 42 13.01 -4.55 2.29
N GLU A 43 13.18 -5.25 3.42
CA GLU A 43 13.73 -6.61 3.44
C GLU A 43 12.83 -7.60 2.69
N MET A 44 11.50 -7.47 2.82
CA MET A 44 10.55 -8.28 2.08
C MET A 44 10.66 -8.03 0.58
N VAL A 45 10.77 -6.77 0.12
CA VAL A 45 10.96 -6.48 -1.31
C VAL A 45 12.21 -7.18 -1.84
N GLN A 46 13.32 -7.14 -1.11
CA GLN A 46 14.54 -7.87 -1.50
C GLN A 46 14.29 -9.38 -1.60
N LYS A 47 13.65 -9.97 -0.57
CA LYS A 47 13.26 -11.39 -0.57
C LYS A 47 12.31 -11.74 -1.72
N THR A 48 11.45 -10.82 -2.17
CA THR A 48 10.56 -11.03 -3.30
C THR A 48 11.40 -11.19 -4.56
N VAL A 49 12.31 -10.25 -4.82
CA VAL A 49 13.17 -10.27 -6.01
C VAL A 49 14.06 -11.52 -6.04
N GLU A 50 14.53 -11.98 -4.88
CA GLU A 50 15.33 -13.19 -4.74
C GLU A 50 14.49 -14.49 -4.83
N SER A 51 13.15 -14.40 -4.75
CA SER A 51 12.27 -15.57 -4.76
C SER A 51 12.20 -16.23 -6.14
N GLU A 52 12.08 -17.56 -6.16
CA GLU A 52 11.91 -18.33 -7.40
C GLU A 52 10.63 -17.92 -8.15
N ALA A 53 9.56 -17.58 -7.41
CA ALA A 53 8.30 -17.14 -8.00
C ALA A 53 8.45 -15.80 -8.75
N TYR A 54 9.25 -14.87 -8.23
CA TYR A 54 9.55 -13.62 -8.94
C TYR A 54 10.43 -13.86 -10.17
N GLN A 55 11.47 -14.69 -10.05
CA GLN A 55 12.37 -14.95 -11.18
C GLN A 55 11.60 -15.52 -12.38
N ARG A 56 10.76 -16.52 -12.15
CA ARG A 56 9.86 -17.08 -13.19
C ARG A 56 8.90 -16.05 -13.77
N LEU A 57 8.41 -15.13 -12.95
CA LEU A 57 7.55 -14.05 -13.41
C LEU A 57 8.33 -13.08 -14.31
N SER A 58 9.53 -12.67 -13.89
CA SER A 58 10.37 -11.74 -14.66
C SER A 58 10.89 -12.30 -15.99
N GLU A 59 10.90 -13.63 -16.16
CA GLU A 59 11.21 -14.28 -17.43
C GLU A 59 10.05 -14.24 -18.43
N THR A 60 8.81 -14.04 -17.96
CA THR A 60 7.59 -14.20 -18.77
C THR A 60 6.77 -12.92 -18.91
N GLU A 61 6.98 -11.94 -18.04
CA GLU A 61 6.25 -10.68 -18.01
C GLU A 61 7.19 -9.50 -17.70
N ASP A 62 6.87 -8.35 -18.29
CA ASP A 62 7.64 -7.13 -18.05
C ASP A 62 7.26 -6.58 -16.66
N ILE A 63 8.23 -6.55 -15.75
CA ILE A 63 8.07 -5.96 -14.43
C ILE A 63 8.16 -4.44 -14.54
N ILE A 64 7.13 -3.74 -14.09
CA ILE A 64 7.04 -2.28 -14.17
C ILE A 64 7.42 -1.65 -12.84
N ALA A 65 6.86 -2.17 -11.75
CA ALA A 65 7.03 -1.60 -10.43
C ALA A 65 6.85 -2.68 -9.36
N ILE A 66 7.55 -2.49 -8.25
CA ILE A 66 7.34 -3.24 -7.02
C ILE A 66 6.90 -2.24 -5.98
N ASP A 67 5.82 -2.59 -5.28
CA ASP A 67 5.19 -1.77 -4.26
C ASP A 67 5.06 -2.61 -3.00
N SER A 68 5.13 -2.00 -1.83
CA SER A 68 5.10 -2.72 -0.56
C SER A 68 4.29 -1.93 0.44
N GLY A 69 3.47 -2.62 1.23
CA GLY A 69 2.62 -1.94 2.18
C GLY A 69 2.07 -2.86 3.25
N ILE A 70 1.32 -2.23 4.15
CA ILE A 70 0.67 -2.89 5.26
C ILE A 70 -0.84 -2.75 5.13
N ASP A 71 -1.54 -3.82 5.45
CA ASP A 71 -2.99 -3.86 5.57
C ASP A 71 -3.34 -4.58 6.86
N ARG A 72 -3.41 -3.84 7.97
CA ARG A 72 -3.79 -4.40 9.28
C ARG A 72 -5.28 -4.78 9.32
N ALA A 73 -6.09 -4.34 8.36
CA ALA A 73 -7.51 -4.65 8.29
C ALA A 73 -7.78 -6.05 7.74
N LYS A 74 -6.84 -6.65 6.99
CA LYS A 74 -6.87 -8.08 6.61
C LYS A 74 -6.93 -9.03 7.81
N GLY A 75 -6.50 -8.56 9.00
CA GLY A 75 -6.40 -9.38 10.19
C GLY A 75 -5.20 -10.33 10.16
N GLY A 76 -4.90 -10.94 11.31
CA GLY A 76 -3.73 -11.79 11.49
C GLY A 76 -2.66 -11.15 12.38
N VAL A 77 -1.65 -11.94 12.75
CA VAL A 77 -0.47 -11.48 13.48
C VAL A 77 0.65 -11.14 12.51
N PHE A 78 1.69 -10.44 13.00
CA PHE A 78 2.94 -10.31 12.26
C PHE A 78 3.40 -11.70 11.75
N PRO A 79 3.83 -11.85 10.48
CA PRO A 79 4.02 -10.84 9.43
C PRO A 79 2.88 -10.77 8.39
N TYR A 80 1.70 -11.35 8.66
CA TYR A 80 0.67 -11.58 7.63
C TYR A 80 -0.07 -10.32 7.15
N TYR A 81 0.07 -9.19 7.84
CA TYR A 81 -0.45 -7.90 7.38
C TYR A 81 0.53 -7.14 6.47
N PHE A 82 1.74 -7.67 6.24
CA PHE A 82 2.67 -7.13 5.27
C PHE A 82 2.44 -7.76 3.90
N GLY A 83 2.64 -6.97 2.84
CA GLY A 83 2.57 -7.49 1.48
C GLY A 83 3.48 -6.74 0.53
N VAL A 84 3.92 -7.46 -0.50
CA VAL A 84 4.64 -6.90 -1.64
C VAL A 84 3.82 -7.17 -2.90
N SER A 85 3.59 -6.13 -3.69
CA SER A 85 2.85 -6.20 -4.95
C SER A 85 3.80 -5.98 -6.12
N VAL A 86 3.94 -6.97 -6.99
CA VAL A 86 4.74 -6.89 -8.21
C VAL A 86 3.81 -6.59 -9.38
N LYS A 87 3.92 -5.38 -9.93
CA LYS A 87 3.08 -4.88 -11.02
C LYS A 87 3.76 -5.18 -12.35
N THR A 88 3.07 -5.91 -13.21
CA THR A 88 3.52 -6.26 -14.56
C THR A 88 2.64 -5.64 -15.62
N ASN A 89 3.08 -5.73 -16.87
CA ASN A 89 2.32 -5.33 -18.05
C ASN A 89 0.98 -6.08 -18.21
N LYS A 90 0.77 -7.19 -17.49
CA LYS A 90 -0.49 -7.95 -17.51
C LYS A 90 -1.27 -7.85 -16.19
N GLN A 91 -0.62 -8.18 -15.07
CA GLN A 91 -1.28 -8.37 -13.77
C GLN A 91 -0.46 -7.77 -12.63
N THR A 92 -1.06 -7.69 -11.45
CA THR A 92 -0.35 -7.39 -10.21
C THR A 92 -0.35 -8.63 -9.35
N TYR A 93 0.84 -9.13 -9.03
CA TYR A 93 1.03 -10.34 -8.23
C TYR A 93 1.30 -9.97 -6.78
N LEU A 94 0.62 -10.63 -5.85
CA LEU A 94 0.67 -10.36 -4.43
C LEU A 94 1.57 -11.39 -3.76
N PHE A 95 2.65 -10.91 -3.15
CA PHE A 95 3.61 -11.70 -2.41
C PHE A 95 3.47 -11.44 -0.90
N SER A 96 3.56 -12.52 -0.15
CA SER A 96 3.45 -12.55 1.31
C SER A 96 4.42 -13.58 1.90
N CYS A 97 4.61 -13.51 3.21
CA CYS A 97 5.42 -14.47 3.96
C CYS A 97 4.77 -15.85 3.99
N SER A 98 5.54 -16.87 3.61
CA SER A 98 5.08 -18.27 3.65
C SER A 98 5.00 -18.86 5.05
N ASP A 99 5.67 -18.23 6.03
CA ASP A 99 5.75 -18.67 7.42
C ASP A 99 5.89 -17.48 8.38
N GLU A 100 5.76 -17.77 9.68
CA GLU A 100 5.85 -16.79 10.77
C GLU A 100 7.22 -16.08 10.87
N LYS A 101 8.26 -16.66 10.28
CA LYS A 101 9.63 -16.10 10.26
C LYS A 101 9.94 -15.36 8.95
N CYS A 102 8.98 -15.30 8.03
CA CYS A 102 9.16 -14.77 6.68
C CYS A 102 10.46 -15.25 6.01
N THR A 103 10.74 -16.57 6.10
CA THR A 103 11.98 -17.10 5.50
C THR A 103 11.95 -16.96 3.98
N THR A 104 10.80 -17.22 3.38
CA THR A 104 10.56 -17.10 1.94
C THR A 104 9.27 -16.34 1.63
N LEU A 105 9.26 -15.66 0.47
CA LEU A 105 8.05 -15.03 -0.06
C LEU A 105 7.43 -15.89 -1.16
N THR A 106 6.12 -16.01 -1.10
CA THR A 106 5.32 -16.75 -2.07
C THR A 106 4.25 -15.88 -2.68
N ASN A 107 3.92 -16.15 -3.93
CA ASN A 107 2.80 -15.52 -4.61
C ASN A 107 1.49 -16.11 -4.09
N GLU A 108 0.74 -15.33 -3.32
CA GLU A 108 -0.57 -15.71 -2.74
C GLU A 108 -1.74 -15.45 -3.68
N GLY A 109 -1.55 -14.66 -4.74
CA GLY A 109 -2.61 -14.36 -5.68
C GLY A 109 -2.25 -13.25 -6.65
N TRP A 110 -3.21 -12.93 -7.50
CA TRP A 110 -3.06 -11.88 -8.50
C TRP A 110 -4.31 -11.02 -8.56
N THR A 111 -4.14 -9.78 -9.02
CA THR A 111 -5.21 -8.84 -9.32
C THR A 111 -4.93 -8.15 -10.65
N TYR A 112 -5.93 -7.43 -11.17
CA TYR A 112 -5.79 -6.71 -12.42
C TYR A 112 -4.72 -5.63 -12.32
N SER A 113 -3.79 -5.61 -13.27
CA SER A 113 -2.90 -4.47 -13.43
C SER A 113 -3.70 -3.31 -14.00
N ILE A 114 -3.72 -2.19 -13.26
CA ILE A 114 -4.27 -0.93 -13.77
C ILE A 114 -3.27 -0.17 -14.65
N TYR A 115 -2.06 -0.72 -14.84
CA TYR A 115 -1.02 -0.10 -15.66
C TYR A 115 -1.43 -0.03 -17.14
N LYS A 116 -1.10 1.09 -17.77
CA LYS A 116 -1.07 1.30 -19.21
C LYS A 116 0.11 2.21 -19.47
N ASP A 117 0.93 1.88 -20.46
CA ASP A 117 1.94 2.81 -20.94
C ASP A 117 1.24 4.11 -21.40
N GLU A 118 1.71 5.22 -20.83
CA GLU A 118 1.60 6.59 -21.36
C GLU A 118 0.23 7.28 -21.42
N SER A 119 -0.88 6.67 -20.98
CA SER A 119 -2.18 7.37 -20.90
C SER A 119 -2.67 7.58 -19.45
N PRO A 120 -2.79 8.83 -18.97
CA PRO A 120 -3.43 9.12 -17.69
C PRO A 120 -4.87 8.59 -17.69
N ARG A 121 -5.20 7.71 -16.75
CA ARG A 121 -6.60 7.34 -16.45
C ARG A 121 -7.24 8.42 -15.57
N LEU A 122 -7.26 9.68 -16.00
CA LEU A 122 -8.09 10.67 -15.33
C LEU A 122 -9.57 10.31 -15.59
N PRO A 123 -10.47 10.36 -14.58
CA PRO A 123 -11.88 9.97 -14.74
C PRO A 123 -12.70 10.97 -15.57
N PHE A 124 -12.07 11.91 -16.25
CA PHE A 124 -12.72 12.91 -17.09
C PHE A 124 -12.14 12.83 -18.50
N ASN A 125 -12.75 12.01 -19.35
CA ASN A 125 -12.65 12.23 -20.79
C ASN A 125 -13.45 13.51 -21.08
N LEU A 126 -12.74 14.59 -21.39
CA LEU A 126 -13.31 15.74 -22.10
C LEU A 126 -13.25 15.40 -23.60
N GLU A 127 -14.19 14.58 -24.06
CA GLU A 127 -14.57 14.54 -25.49
C GLU A 127 -15.88 15.30 -25.67
#